data_AF-A0A5C8C4I2-F1
#
_entry.id   AF-A0A5C8C4I2-F1
#
_cell.length_a   1.000
_cell.length_b   1.000
_cell.length_c   1.000
_cell.angle_alpha   90.00
_cell.angle_beta   90.00
_cell.angle_gamma   90.00
#
_symmetry.space_group_name_H-M   'P 1'
#
loop_
_entity.id
_entity.type
_entity.pdbx_description
1 polymer ?
#
loop_
_entity_poly.entity_id
_entity_poly.type
_entity_poly.pdbx_seq_one_letter_code
_entity_poly.pdbx_strand_id
1 'polypeptide(L)'
;MFGNADDFFKFVRDEDVKYIDIRFTDLPGIQQQVTMPISAFDEDTAAEGVAFDGSSIRGFQTIDQSDMKLLPDYGTAYIDPFRNPKTIAMDFFVHDPITGEAYSRDPRNIARKAEAYLKTTGIGDTAFFAPEAEFYIFDRISYGTSAYKSYYEIKSVESAWSTGDDVDDNRGYKVRYKGGYFPVQPTDRFADLRNDMMTNLSDAGLVLERGHHEVGTAGQAEINYKFDTLLKAADDTMKFKYIVRNTAWAADKTVTFMPKPIFGDNGSGMHVHQSIWNNGQPLFYDEAGYGGLSDIARWYIGGILKHAPSLLAFTNPSVNSYHRLVPGFEAPIALVYSARNRSACVRIPITGANPKAKRIEFRCPDPSSNPYLAFSALLLA
;
A
#
# COMPACT_ATOMS: atom_id res chain seq x y z
N MET A 1 -2.05 -15.35 8.50
CA MET A 1 -2.68 -16.68 8.30
C MET A 1 -2.61 -17.51 9.58
N PHE A 2 -1.52 -17.42 10.35
CA PHE A 2 -1.32 -18.24 11.55
C PHE A 2 -1.27 -17.37 12.82
N GLY A 3 -1.80 -17.88 13.92
CA GLY A 3 -1.77 -17.20 15.23
C GLY A 3 -0.57 -17.58 16.09
N ASN A 4 0.18 -18.63 15.73
CA ASN A 4 1.29 -19.18 16.49
C ASN A 4 2.28 -19.93 15.57
N ALA A 5 3.42 -20.31 16.13
CA ALA A 5 4.49 -21.02 15.43
C ALA A 5 4.10 -22.45 15.02
N ASP A 6 3.40 -23.19 15.89
CA ASP A 6 3.01 -24.58 15.65
C ASP A 6 2.15 -24.72 14.39
N ASP A 7 1.15 -23.85 14.23
CA ASP A 7 0.28 -23.80 13.06
C ASP A 7 1.07 -23.45 11.79
N PHE A 8 2.03 -22.53 11.88
CA PHE A 8 2.90 -22.16 10.77
C PHE A 8 3.77 -23.35 10.33
N PHE A 9 4.48 -23.99 11.26
CA PHE A 9 5.38 -25.10 10.92
C PHE A 9 4.62 -26.35 10.45
N LYS A 10 3.41 -26.57 10.98
CA LYS A 10 2.51 -27.58 10.45
C LYS A 10 2.15 -27.29 9.00
N PHE A 11 1.67 -26.08 8.69
CA PHE A 11 1.33 -25.68 7.33
C PHE A 11 2.50 -25.83 6.36
N VAL A 12 3.69 -25.38 6.77
CA VAL A 12 4.92 -25.48 5.99
C VAL A 12 5.25 -26.93 5.59
N ARG A 13 5.07 -27.88 6.52
CA ARG A 13 5.26 -29.31 6.25
C ARG A 13 4.18 -29.88 5.35
N ASP A 14 2.91 -29.57 5.65
CA ASP A 14 1.75 -30.07 4.92
C ASP A 14 1.75 -29.58 3.45
N GLU A 15 2.21 -28.35 3.22
CA GLU A 15 2.35 -27.75 1.89
C GLU A 15 3.66 -28.09 1.18
N ASP A 16 4.56 -28.86 1.77
CA ASP A 16 5.88 -29.19 1.20
C ASP A 16 6.67 -27.94 0.74
N VAL A 17 6.63 -26.89 1.55
CA VAL A 17 7.37 -25.64 1.31
C VAL A 17 8.88 -25.92 1.35
N LYS A 18 9.65 -25.31 0.45
CA LYS A 18 11.10 -25.52 0.34
C LYS A 18 11.93 -24.38 0.94
N TYR A 19 11.40 -23.16 0.85
CA TYR A 19 12.09 -21.95 1.30
C TYR A 19 11.15 -21.05 2.09
N ILE A 20 11.74 -20.34 3.04
CA ILE A 20 11.13 -19.16 3.65
C ILE A 20 11.80 -17.91 3.08
N ASP A 21 10.98 -16.94 2.71
CA ASP A 21 11.41 -15.59 2.34
C ASP A 21 11.10 -14.64 3.49
N ILE A 22 12.13 -14.31 4.24
CA ILE A 22 12.10 -13.44 5.41
C ILE A 22 12.08 -12.01 4.91
N ARG A 23 10.99 -11.29 5.17
CA ARG A 23 10.79 -9.92 4.68
C ARG A 23 10.74 -8.91 5.81
N PHE A 24 11.24 -7.71 5.54
CA PHE A 24 11.12 -6.56 6.44
C PHE A 24 11.13 -5.28 5.60
N THR A 25 10.74 -4.14 6.16
CA THR A 25 10.59 -2.90 5.38
C THR A 25 11.64 -1.87 5.79
N ASP A 26 12.36 -1.32 4.82
CA ASP A 26 13.31 -0.22 5.07
C ASP A 26 12.58 1.10 5.35
N LEU A 27 13.29 2.12 5.82
CA LEU A 27 12.65 3.37 6.25
C LEU A 27 11.87 4.06 5.10
N PRO A 28 12.39 4.16 3.85
CA PRO A 28 11.62 4.69 2.72
C PRO A 28 10.38 3.88 2.29
N GLY A 29 10.24 2.62 2.69
CA GLY A 29 9.06 1.79 2.37
C GLY A 29 9.26 0.77 1.25
N ILE A 30 10.50 0.29 1.06
CA ILE A 30 10.81 -0.85 0.20
C ILE A 30 10.98 -2.09 1.06
N GLN A 31 10.23 -3.14 0.72
CA GLN A 31 10.39 -4.46 1.34
C GLN A 31 11.73 -5.06 0.91
N GLN A 32 12.54 -5.42 1.89
CA GLN A 32 13.79 -6.14 1.77
C GLN A 32 13.52 -7.62 2.05
N GLN A 33 14.40 -8.50 1.57
CA GLN A 33 14.23 -9.94 1.79
C GLN A 33 15.56 -10.66 2.00
N VAL A 34 15.49 -11.75 2.77
CA VAL A 34 16.52 -12.79 2.87
C VAL A 34 15.82 -14.13 2.71
N THR A 35 16.30 -14.98 1.79
CA THR A 35 15.74 -16.32 1.61
C THR A 35 16.57 -17.35 2.36
N MET A 36 15.92 -18.23 3.11
CA MET A 36 16.53 -19.39 3.76
C MET A 36 15.85 -20.69 3.31
N PRO A 37 16.59 -21.81 3.18
CA PRO A 37 15.96 -23.12 3.06
C PRO A 37 15.14 -23.39 4.31
N ILE A 38 13.95 -23.94 4.15
CA ILE A 38 13.03 -24.13 5.29
C ILE A 38 13.62 -25.05 6.36
N SER A 39 14.52 -25.96 5.97
CA SER A 39 15.24 -26.85 6.87
C SER A 39 16.22 -26.13 7.81
N ALA A 40 16.54 -24.86 7.54
CA ALA A 40 17.39 -24.01 8.38
C ALA A 40 16.58 -22.95 9.16
N PHE A 41 15.26 -22.96 9.04
CA PHE A 41 14.37 -22.10 9.81
C PHE A 41 13.42 -23.00 10.60
N ASP A 42 13.89 -23.51 11.73
CA ASP A 42 13.13 -24.35 12.67
C ASP A 42 12.54 -23.52 13.82
N GLU A 43 11.88 -24.19 14.77
CA GLU A 43 11.24 -23.55 15.92
C GLU A 43 12.25 -22.76 16.78
N ASP A 44 13.46 -23.30 16.97
CA ASP A 44 14.54 -22.65 17.71
C ASP A 44 15.01 -21.40 16.97
N THR A 45 15.29 -21.49 15.66
CA THR A 45 15.69 -20.33 14.84
C THR A 45 14.60 -19.26 14.80
N ALA A 46 13.33 -19.65 14.77
CA ALA A 46 12.21 -18.72 14.76
C ALA A 46 12.03 -18.02 16.11
N ALA A 47 12.25 -18.72 17.22
CA ALA A 47 12.23 -18.16 18.57
C ALA A 47 13.45 -17.28 18.85
N GLU A 48 14.63 -17.72 18.41
CA GLU A 48 15.88 -17.00 18.56
C GLU A 48 16.01 -15.85 17.58
N GLY A 49 15.34 -15.85 16.44
CA GLY A 49 15.41 -14.80 15.41
C GLY A 49 16.61 -14.92 14.46
N VAL A 50 16.51 -14.25 13.31
CA VAL A 50 17.50 -14.31 12.23
C VAL A 50 18.34 -13.03 12.18
N ALA A 51 19.66 -13.16 12.18
CA ALA A 51 20.57 -12.02 12.10
C ALA A 51 20.70 -11.47 10.67
N PHE A 52 20.94 -10.17 10.52
CA PHE A 52 21.28 -9.53 9.25
C PHE A 52 22.12 -8.25 9.44
N ASP A 53 22.76 -7.81 8.36
CA ASP A 53 23.50 -6.54 8.30
C ASP A 53 22.56 -5.36 8.02
N GLY A 54 22.31 -4.55 9.05
CA GLY A 54 21.50 -3.34 8.99
C GLY A 54 22.22 -2.12 8.40
N SER A 55 23.53 -2.15 8.21
CA SER A 55 24.30 -1.00 7.68
C SER A 55 24.04 -0.74 6.20
N SER A 56 23.63 -1.78 5.47
CA SER A 56 23.23 -1.71 4.06
C SER A 56 21.76 -1.29 3.87
N ILE A 57 21.00 -1.11 4.96
CA ILE A 57 19.58 -0.77 4.91
C ILE A 57 19.38 0.73 5.12
N ARG A 58 18.69 1.38 4.17
CA ARG A 58 18.50 2.83 4.19
C ARG A 58 17.73 3.25 5.44
N GLY A 59 18.33 4.16 6.20
CA GLY A 59 17.76 4.72 7.42
C GLY A 59 17.90 3.81 8.65
N PHE A 60 18.63 2.69 8.57
CA PHE A 60 18.87 1.80 9.71
C PHE A 60 20.19 2.16 10.42
N GLN A 61 21.13 1.22 10.55
CA GLN A 61 22.34 1.40 11.35
C GLN A 61 23.51 1.94 10.54
N THR A 62 24.53 2.43 11.24
CA THR A 62 25.85 2.69 10.67
C THR A 62 26.71 1.43 10.72
N ILE A 63 27.83 1.42 9.99
CA ILE A 63 28.71 0.24 9.85
C ILE A 63 29.27 -0.23 11.21
N ASP A 64 29.47 0.66 12.17
CA ASP A 64 29.99 0.33 13.51
C ASP A 64 28.95 -0.33 14.43
N GLN A 65 27.68 -0.39 14.02
CA GLN A 65 26.57 -1.02 14.76
C GLN A 65 25.68 -1.85 13.82
N SER A 66 26.29 -2.57 12.88
CA SER A 66 25.63 -3.20 11.74
C SER A 66 24.64 -4.32 12.10
N ASP A 67 24.98 -5.15 13.08
CA ASP A 67 24.23 -6.38 13.35
C ASP A 67 22.83 -6.06 13.87
N MET A 68 21.82 -6.68 13.27
CA MET A 68 20.42 -6.53 13.63
C MET A 68 19.72 -7.89 13.63
N LYS A 69 18.57 -7.96 14.31
CA LYS A 69 17.84 -9.20 14.54
C LYS A 69 16.42 -9.14 13.98
N LEU A 70 15.95 -10.20 13.34
CA LEU A 70 14.61 -10.32 12.77
C LEU A 70 13.80 -11.36 13.54
N LEU A 71 12.63 -10.97 14.05
CA LEU A 71 11.67 -11.86 14.70
C LEU A 71 10.39 -12.02 13.86
N PRO A 72 9.87 -13.25 13.70
CA PRO A 72 8.79 -13.54 12.76
C PRO A 72 7.45 -12.95 13.20
N ASP A 73 6.63 -12.56 12.22
CA ASP A 73 5.21 -12.30 12.40
C ASP A 73 4.37 -13.28 11.57
N TYR A 74 3.99 -14.39 12.20
CA TYR A 74 3.22 -15.48 11.58
C TYR A 74 1.85 -15.05 11.01
N GLY A 75 1.32 -13.91 11.47
CA GLY A 75 0.08 -13.32 10.96
C GLY A 75 0.20 -12.87 9.49
N THR A 76 1.41 -12.58 9.04
CA THR A 76 1.69 -12.04 7.69
C THR A 76 1.96 -13.12 6.64
N ALA A 77 2.26 -14.35 7.05
CA ALA A 77 2.72 -15.40 6.17
C ALA A 77 1.72 -15.77 5.06
N TYR A 78 2.24 -16.01 3.84
CA TYR A 78 1.49 -16.48 2.67
C TYR A 78 2.41 -17.21 1.67
N ILE A 79 1.88 -18.13 0.87
CA ILE A 79 2.63 -18.77 -0.21
C ILE A 79 2.88 -17.75 -1.32
N ASP A 80 4.14 -17.62 -1.75
CA ASP A 80 4.51 -16.74 -2.84
C ASP A 80 4.08 -17.35 -4.19
N PRO A 81 3.18 -16.70 -4.96
CA PRO A 81 2.62 -17.30 -6.18
C PRO A 81 3.60 -17.28 -7.36
N PHE A 82 4.75 -16.60 -7.24
CA PHE A 82 5.68 -16.40 -8.36
C PHE A 82 6.95 -17.24 -8.23
N ARG A 83 7.25 -17.76 -7.04
CA ARG A 83 8.52 -18.44 -6.77
C ARG A 83 8.46 -19.94 -6.99
N ASN A 84 9.47 -20.43 -7.70
CA ASN A 84 9.76 -21.86 -7.86
C ASN A 84 11.22 -22.11 -7.47
N PRO A 85 11.55 -23.01 -6.51
CA PRO A 85 10.64 -23.89 -5.75
C PRO A 85 9.66 -23.18 -4.80
N LYS A 86 8.61 -23.91 -4.36
CA LYS A 86 7.54 -23.39 -3.47
C LYS A 86 8.14 -22.68 -2.25
N THR A 87 7.79 -21.40 -2.10
CA THR A 87 8.36 -20.50 -1.09
C THR A 87 7.23 -19.86 -0.28
N ILE A 88 7.39 -19.77 1.04
CA ILE A 88 6.49 -19.00 1.91
C ILE A 88 7.13 -17.65 2.23
N ALA A 89 6.42 -16.55 2.01
CA ALA A 89 6.86 -15.22 2.38
C ALA A 89 6.27 -14.84 3.74
N MET A 90 7.05 -14.22 4.61
CA MET A 90 6.61 -13.74 5.93
C MET A 90 7.35 -12.47 6.31
N ASP A 91 6.63 -11.50 6.87
CA ASP A 91 7.20 -10.28 7.41
C ASP A 91 7.72 -10.50 8.84
N PHE A 92 8.78 -9.77 9.17
CA PHE A 92 9.48 -9.82 10.44
C PHE A 92 9.54 -8.43 11.06
N PHE A 93 9.70 -8.38 12.38
CA PHE A 93 10.05 -7.17 13.12
C PHE A 93 11.56 -7.10 13.31
N VAL A 94 12.10 -5.90 13.28
CA VAL A 94 13.52 -5.67 13.53
C VAL A 94 13.73 -5.36 15.01
N HIS A 95 14.75 -5.99 15.59
CA HIS A 95 15.11 -5.88 16.99
C HIS A 95 16.61 -5.62 17.13
N ASP A 96 16.96 -4.95 18.23
CA ASP A 96 18.35 -4.84 18.67
C ASP A 96 18.86 -6.23 19.08
N PRO A 97 20.03 -6.68 18.58
CA PRO A 97 20.49 -8.05 18.79
C PRO A 97 20.99 -8.32 20.22
N ILE A 98 21.33 -7.28 20.99
CA ILE A 98 21.90 -7.40 22.33
C ILE A 98 20.80 -7.32 23.38
N THR A 99 19.98 -6.27 23.30
CA THR A 99 18.92 -5.99 24.28
C THR A 99 17.63 -6.75 23.96
N GLY A 100 17.43 -7.17 22.71
CA GLY A 100 16.18 -7.74 22.23
C GLY A 100 15.06 -6.71 22.04
N GLU A 101 15.32 -5.43 22.29
CA GLU A 101 14.32 -4.37 22.19
C GLU A 101 13.88 -4.11 20.75
N ALA A 102 12.62 -3.70 20.60
CA ALA A 102 12.06 -3.38 19.29
C ALA A 102 12.79 -2.17 18.68
N TYR A 103 13.32 -2.34 17.47
CA TYR A 103 14.12 -1.30 16.82
C TYR A 103 13.28 -0.06 16.52
N SER A 104 13.81 1.11 16.89
CA SER A 104 13.08 2.37 16.85
C SER A 104 12.81 2.91 15.44
N ARG A 105 13.60 2.49 14.44
CA ARG A 105 13.48 2.91 13.04
C ARG A 105 12.85 1.84 12.13
N ASP A 106 12.39 0.73 12.70
CA ASP A 106 11.58 -0.25 11.97
C ASP A 106 10.15 0.30 11.77
N PRO A 107 9.71 0.52 10.51
CA PRO A 107 8.38 1.00 10.22
C PRO A 107 7.27 0.12 10.84
N ARG A 108 7.42 -1.21 10.86
CA ARG A 108 6.42 -2.13 11.42
C ARG A 108 6.31 -1.95 12.94
N ASN A 109 7.43 -1.73 13.63
CA ASN A 109 7.42 -1.38 15.04
C ASN A 109 6.77 -0.01 15.32
N ILE A 110 6.90 0.97 14.43
CA ILE A 110 6.18 2.25 14.56
C ILE A 110 4.67 2.03 14.48
N ALA A 111 4.19 1.24 13.51
CA ALA A 111 2.78 0.88 13.38
C ALA A 111 2.25 0.14 14.62
N ARG A 112 2.99 -0.85 15.12
CA ARG A 112 2.66 -1.57 16.36
C ARG A 112 2.57 -0.64 17.57
N LYS A 113 3.50 0.32 17.69
CA LYS A 113 3.49 1.34 18.76
C LYS A 113 2.30 2.30 18.62
N ALA A 114 1.91 2.67 17.41
CA ALA A 114 0.77 3.55 17.18
C ALA A 114 -0.56 2.88 17.61
N GLU A 115 -0.76 1.60 17.27
CA GLU A 115 -1.91 0.82 17.74
C GLU A 115 -1.93 0.68 19.27
N ALA A 116 -0.77 0.39 19.87
CA ALA A 116 -0.65 0.31 21.33
C ALA A 116 -0.94 1.65 22.01
N TYR A 117 -0.43 2.76 21.43
CA TYR A 117 -0.65 4.10 21.95
C TYR A 117 -2.13 4.47 21.97
N LEU A 118 -2.88 4.19 20.90
CA LEU A 118 -4.32 4.44 20.85
C LEU A 118 -5.04 3.84 22.07
N LYS A 119 -4.72 2.58 22.42
CA LYS A 119 -5.30 1.90 23.60
C LYS A 119 -4.98 2.64 24.91
N THR A 120 -3.77 3.19 25.05
CA THR A 120 -3.38 3.95 26.25
C THR A 120 -4.12 5.29 26.38
N THR A 121 -4.64 5.85 25.27
CA THR A 121 -5.36 7.14 25.31
C THR A 121 -6.78 7.03 25.89
N GLY A 122 -7.37 5.82 25.87
CA GLY A 122 -8.77 5.60 26.23
C GLY A 122 -9.79 6.09 25.20
N ILE A 123 -9.36 6.63 24.05
CA ILE A 123 -10.26 7.09 22.97
C ILE A 123 -10.91 5.91 22.25
N GLY A 124 -10.13 4.87 21.95
CA GLY A 124 -10.57 3.64 21.31
C GLY A 124 -9.53 2.54 21.47
N ASP A 125 -9.85 1.33 21.00
CA ASP A 125 -8.95 0.17 21.09
C ASP A 125 -8.43 -0.31 19.71
N THR A 126 -9.11 0.10 18.64
CA THR A 126 -8.87 -0.40 17.29
C THR A 126 -9.03 0.74 16.28
N ALA A 127 -8.04 0.87 15.40
CA ALA A 127 -8.11 1.78 14.25
C ALA A 127 -8.09 0.95 12.96
N PHE A 128 -9.12 1.09 12.15
CA PHE A 128 -9.22 0.41 10.85
C PHE A 128 -8.79 1.35 9.72
N PHE A 129 -7.99 0.80 8.81
CA PHE A 129 -7.44 1.47 7.64
C PHE A 129 -7.80 0.69 6.36
N ALA A 130 -8.28 1.38 5.33
CA ALA A 130 -8.52 0.85 4.00
C ALA A 130 -7.86 1.76 2.95
N PRO A 131 -6.65 1.41 2.49
CA PRO A 131 -5.98 2.16 1.43
C PRO A 131 -6.44 1.72 0.04
N GLU A 132 -6.78 2.68 -0.81
CA GLU A 132 -7.09 2.48 -2.23
C GLU A 132 -5.86 2.94 -3.05
N ALA A 133 -4.89 2.04 -3.26
CA ALA A 133 -3.64 2.34 -3.96
C ALA A 133 -3.80 2.15 -5.47
N GLU A 134 -3.99 3.24 -6.20
CA GLU A 134 -4.02 3.28 -7.66
C GLU A 134 -2.63 3.00 -8.24
N PHE A 135 -2.57 2.48 -9.47
CA PHE A 135 -1.32 2.18 -10.16
C PHE A 135 -1.47 2.29 -11.68
N TYR A 136 -0.34 2.25 -12.39
CA TYR A 136 -0.29 2.22 -13.85
C TYR A 136 0.38 0.95 -14.34
N ILE A 137 -0.16 0.37 -15.41
CA ILE A 137 0.38 -0.78 -16.13
C ILE A 137 0.97 -0.29 -17.46
N PHE A 138 2.29 -0.27 -17.57
CA PHE A 138 2.99 0.10 -18.80
C PHE A 138 3.56 -1.13 -19.50
N ASP A 139 3.72 -1.04 -20.82
CA ASP A 139 4.48 -2.04 -21.58
C ASP A 139 5.98 -1.84 -21.40
N ARG A 140 6.42 -0.57 -21.33
CA ARG A 140 7.83 -0.23 -21.17
C ARG A 140 8.02 1.13 -20.54
N ILE A 141 9.10 1.26 -19.78
CA ILE A 141 9.64 2.52 -19.28
C ILE A 141 11.14 2.57 -19.61
N SER A 142 11.63 3.73 -20.05
CA SER A 142 13.06 4.01 -20.13
C SER A 142 13.33 5.42 -19.61
N TYR A 143 14.46 5.63 -18.95
CA TYR A 143 14.86 6.93 -18.43
C TYR A 143 16.38 7.01 -18.29
N GLY A 144 16.92 8.22 -18.20
CA GLY A 144 18.33 8.44 -17.93
C GLY A 144 18.65 9.91 -17.72
N THR A 145 19.62 10.16 -16.84
CA THR A 145 20.16 11.49 -16.54
C THR A 145 21.69 11.43 -16.68
N SER A 146 22.24 12.25 -17.56
CA SER A 146 23.67 12.45 -17.77
C SER A 146 23.99 13.94 -17.81
N ALA A 147 25.28 14.29 -17.93
CA ALA A 147 25.74 15.68 -17.98
C ALA A 147 25.11 16.52 -19.12
N TYR A 148 24.64 15.88 -20.20
CA TYR A 148 24.12 16.57 -21.38
C TYR A 148 22.70 16.12 -21.81
N LYS A 149 22.12 15.10 -21.17
CA LYS A 149 20.80 14.58 -21.54
C LYS A 149 20.02 14.12 -20.31
N SER A 150 18.75 14.49 -20.24
CA SER A 150 17.78 13.90 -19.33
C SER A 150 16.54 13.49 -20.13
N TYR A 151 16.02 12.30 -19.88
CA TYR A 151 14.80 11.82 -20.54
C TYR A 151 14.07 10.77 -19.70
N TYR A 152 12.77 10.63 -19.96
CA TYR A 152 11.98 9.45 -19.64
C TYR A 152 10.98 9.20 -20.78
N GLU A 153 10.63 7.95 -21.03
CA GLU A 153 9.70 7.54 -22.09
C GLU A 153 8.84 6.37 -21.60
N ILE A 154 7.52 6.56 -21.65
CA ILE A 154 6.52 5.54 -21.33
C ILE A 154 5.95 4.98 -22.63
N LYS A 155 5.84 3.65 -22.72
CA LYS A 155 5.10 2.97 -23.77
C LYS A 155 3.96 2.16 -23.16
N SER A 156 2.79 2.26 -23.78
CA SER A 156 1.60 1.49 -23.45
C SER A 156 0.72 1.35 -24.68
N VAL A 157 0.15 0.16 -24.88
CA VAL A 157 -0.80 -0.15 -25.95
C VAL A 157 -2.06 0.72 -25.89
N GLU A 158 -2.42 1.19 -24.71
CA GLU A 158 -3.58 2.07 -24.48
C GLU A 158 -3.29 3.57 -24.57
N SER A 159 -2.03 3.96 -24.76
CA SER A 159 -1.62 5.36 -24.64
C SER A 159 -2.27 6.30 -25.67
N ALA A 160 -2.81 7.43 -25.20
CA ALA A 160 -3.45 8.44 -26.05
C ALA A 160 -2.50 9.02 -27.12
N TRP A 161 -1.21 9.14 -26.79
CA TRP A 161 -0.21 9.73 -27.68
C TRP A 161 0.26 8.81 -28.81
N SER A 162 -0.08 7.52 -28.77
CA SER A 162 0.28 6.55 -29.82
C SER A 162 -0.82 6.33 -30.86
N THR A 163 -1.87 7.15 -30.88
CA THR A 163 -3.02 7.00 -31.81
C THR A 163 -2.61 7.00 -33.28
N GLY A 164 -1.60 7.80 -33.63
CA GLY A 164 -1.05 7.90 -34.99
C GLY A 164 0.20 7.05 -35.25
N ASP A 165 0.59 6.16 -34.34
CA ASP A 165 1.79 5.34 -34.55
C ASP A 165 1.57 4.37 -35.72
N ASP A 166 2.51 4.39 -36.67
CA ASP A 166 2.54 3.50 -37.84
C ASP A 166 3.26 2.20 -37.45
N VAL A 167 2.53 1.33 -36.76
CA VAL A 167 2.97 0.00 -36.33
C VAL A 167 1.92 -1.04 -36.70
N ASP A 168 2.37 -2.24 -37.07
CA ASP A 168 1.50 -3.29 -37.64
C ASP A 168 0.30 -3.70 -36.75
N ASP A 169 0.35 -3.49 -35.43
CA ASP A 169 -0.73 -3.80 -34.48
C ASP A 169 -1.52 -2.56 -33.99
N ASN A 170 -1.45 -1.42 -34.68
CA ASN A 170 -2.32 -0.28 -34.33
C ASN A 170 -3.78 -0.54 -34.76
N ARG A 171 -4.56 -1.14 -33.86
CA ARG A 171 -5.99 -1.43 -34.04
C ARG A 171 -6.93 -0.37 -33.46
N GLY A 172 -6.43 0.82 -33.15
CA GLY A 172 -7.21 1.86 -32.45
C GLY A 172 -7.60 1.46 -31.02
N TYR A 173 -8.78 1.90 -30.55
CA TYR A 173 -9.29 1.67 -29.20
C TYR A 173 -8.35 2.12 -28.05
N LYS A 174 -7.58 3.19 -28.30
CA LYS A 174 -6.72 3.79 -27.28
C LYS A 174 -7.55 4.57 -26.25
N VAL A 175 -7.04 4.66 -25.03
CA VAL A 175 -7.71 5.39 -23.95
C VAL A 175 -7.38 6.87 -24.10
N ARG A 176 -8.40 7.73 -24.20
CA ARG A 176 -8.20 9.20 -24.22
C ARG A 176 -7.66 9.68 -22.87
N TYR A 177 -6.97 10.82 -22.85
CA TYR A 177 -6.65 11.50 -21.59
C TYR A 177 -7.91 11.69 -20.74
N LYS A 178 -7.84 11.31 -19.46
CA LYS A 178 -8.98 11.29 -18.53
C LYS A 178 -10.20 10.49 -18.98
N GLY A 179 -10.00 9.50 -19.86
CA GLY A 179 -11.07 8.73 -20.50
C GLY A 179 -11.11 7.25 -20.12
N GLY A 180 -10.26 6.82 -19.18
CA GLY A 180 -10.10 5.42 -18.81
C GLY A 180 -11.15 4.87 -17.84
N TYR A 181 -11.95 5.73 -17.21
CA TYR A 181 -12.96 5.33 -16.23
C TYR A 181 -14.34 5.21 -16.92
N PHE A 182 -14.84 4.04 -17.29
CA PHE A 182 -14.30 2.67 -17.22
C PHE A 182 -14.88 1.86 -18.40
N PRO A 183 -14.54 2.22 -19.65
CA PRO A 183 -15.15 1.62 -20.83
C PRO A 183 -14.83 0.13 -20.90
N VAL A 184 -15.77 -0.66 -21.44
CA VAL A 184 -15.55 -2.09 -21.65
C VAL A 184 -14.49 -2.35 -22.73
N GLN A 185 -14.00 -3.60 -22.78
CA GLN A 185 -13.21 -4.11 -23.89
C GLN A 185 -13.88 -3.81 -25.25
N PRO A 186 -13.13 -3.47 -26.31
CA PRO A 186 -11.67 -3.57 -26.41
C PRO A 186 -10.90 -2.28 -26.08
N THR A 187 -11.56 -1.25 -25.52
CA THR A 187 -10.85 -0.04 -25.04
C THR A 187 -9.98 -0.36 -23.83
N ASP A 188 -10.53 -1.09 -22.87
CA ASP A 188 -9.79 -1.63 -21.75
C ASP A 188 -9.03 -2.90 -22.17
N ARG A 189 -7.71 -2.80 -22.27
CA ARG A 189 -6.79 -3.87 -22.70
C ARG A 189 -6.24 -4.66 -21.52
N PHE A 190 -6.47 -4.22 -20.29
CA PHE A 190 -5.88 -4.82 -19.10
C PHE A 190 -6.91 -5.53 -18.20
N ALA A 191 -8.16 -5.69 -18.62
CA ALA A 191 -9.19 -6.37 -17.83
C ALA A 191 -8.78 -7.80 -17.39
N ASP A 192 -8.26 -8.61 -18.30
CA ASP A 192 -7.83 -9.98 -17.97
C ASP A 192 -6.61 -9.98 -17.05
N LEU A 193 -5.61 -9.13 -17.31
CA LEU A 193 -4.45 -8.98 -16.43
C LEU A 193 -4.84 -8.51 -15.03
N ARG A 194 -5.86 -7.64 -14.91
CA ARG A 194 -6.41 -7.25 -13.59
C ARG A 194 -7.13 -8.42 -12.93
N ASN A 195 -7.81 -9.30 -13.68
CA ASN A 195 -8.39 -10.53 -13.12
C ASN A 195 -7.31 -11.47 -12.58
N ASP A 196 -6.17 -11.59 -13.26
CA ASP A 196 -5.02 -12.37 -12.77
C ASP A 196 -4.46 -11.76 -11.48
N MET A 197 -4.32 -10.43 -11.43
CA MET A 197 -3.91 -9.72 -10.20
C MET A 197 -4.88 -10.00 -9.06
N MET A 198 -6.19 -9.89 -9.31
CA MET A 198 -7.22 -10.17 -8.30
C MET A 198 -7.16 -11.62 -7.82
N THR A 199 -6.98 -12.58 -8.72
CA THR A 199 -6.83 -14.00 -8.38
C THR A 199 -5.63 -14.22 -7.45
N ASN A 200 -4.45 -13.73 -7.84
CA ASN A 200 -3.24 -13.87 -7.03
C ASN A 200 -3.35 -13.16 -5.66
N LEU A 201 -4.02 -12.01 -5.60
CA LEU A 201 -4.26 -11.29 -4.34
C LEU A 201 -5.19 -12.09 -3.41
N SER A 202 -6.26 -12.69 -3.95
CA SER A 202 -7.16 -13.56 -3.20
C SER A 202 -6.46 -14.82 -2.69
N ASP A 203 -5.65 -15.46 -3.52
CA ASP A 203 -4.86 -16.64 -3.14
C ASP A 203 -3.84 -16.33 -2.03
N ALA A 204 -3.32 -15.09 -2.01
CA ALA A 204 -2.46 -14.58 -0.93
C ALA A 204 -3.22 -14.08 0.32
N GLY A 205 -4.54 -14.26 0.35
CA GLY A 205 -5.41 -14.03 1.50
C GLY A 205 -6.05 -12.64 1.60
N LEU A 206 -5.99 -11.79 0.56
CA LEU A 206 -6.75 -10.53 0.57
C LEU A 206 -8.21 -10.78 0.20
N VAL A 207 -9.13 -10.18 0.96
CA VAL A 207 -10.56 -10.18 0.65
C VAL A 207 -10.86 -8.99 -0.27
N LEU A 208 -11.07 -9.26 -1.56
CA LEU A 208 -11.26 -8.22 -2.56
C LEU A 208 -12.70 -7.69 -2.59
N GLU A 209 -12.84 -6.41 -2.98
CA GLU A 209 -14.14 -5.76 -3.18
C GLU A 209 -14.45 -5.58 -4.67
N ARG A 210 -13.51 -5.01 -5.43
CA ARG A 210 -13.66 -4.68 -6.86
C ARG A 210 -12.31 -4.38 -7.49
N GLY A 211 -12.24 -4.46 -8.81
CA GLY A 211 -11.14 -3.92 -9.61
C GLY A 211 -11.67 -3.24 -10.87
N HIS A 212 -11.06 -2.14 -11.29
CA HIS A 212 -11.46 -1.40 -12.49
C HIS A 212 -10.27 -0.68 -13.12
N HIS A 213 -10.46 -0.31 -14.39
CA HIS A 213 -9.65 0.69 -15.03
C HIS A 213 -9.93 2.06 -14.40
N GLU A 214 -8.87 2.84 -14.18
CA GLU A 214 -8.94 4.17 -13.58
C GLU A 214 -8.99 5.29 -14.63
N VAL A 215 -9.05 6.55 -14.21
CA VAL A 215 -9.30 7.69 -15.11
C VAL A 215 -8.23 7.88 -16.21
N GLY A 216 -6.96 7.65 -15.91
CA GLY A 216 -5.83 7.98 -16.78
C GLY A 216 -5.64 7.03 -17.97
N THR A 217 -5.10 7.55 -19.07
CA THR A 217 -4.69 6.76 -20.25
C THR A 217 -3.56 5.78 -19.91
N ALA A 218 -3.19 4.88 -20.82
CA ALA A 218 -2.00 4.03 -20.66
C ALA A 218 -2.04 3.09 -19.43
N GLY A 219 -3.22 2.52 -19.13
CA GLY A 219 -3.35 1.43 -18.17
C GLY A 219 -3.42 1.82 -16.71
N GLN A 220 -4.04 2.95 -16.34
CA GLN A 220 -4.32 3.22 -14.93
C GLN A 220 -5.32 2.21 -14.38
N ALA A 221 -5.09 1.68 -13.19
CA ALA A 221 -5.95 0.69 -12.56
C ALA A 221 -6.03 0.88 -11.04
N GLU A 222 -7.10 0.33 -10.47
CA GLU A 222 -7.32 0.23 -9.02
C GLU A 222 -7.96 -1.13 -8.71
N ILE A 223 -7.51 -1.73 -7.60
CA ILE A 223 -8.13 -2.93 -7.01
C ILE A 223 -8.30 -2.63 -5.52
N ASN A 224 -9.53 -2.74 -5.03
CA ASN A 224 -9.87 -2.52 -3.64
C ASN A 224 -9.97 -3.84 -2.88
N TYR A 225 -9.51 -3.82 -1.65
CA TYR A 225 -9.63 -4.92 -0.71
C TYR A 225 -10.14 -4.40 0.63
N LYS A 226 -10.69 -5.31 1.42
CA LYS A 226 -11.29 -5.01 2.71
C LYS A 226 -10.24 -4.37 3.64
N PHE A 227 -10.69 -3.39 4.42
CA PHE A 227 -9.91 -2.78 5.48
C PHE A 227 -9.42 -3.80 6.52
N ASP A 228 -8.37 -3.43 7.25
CA ASP A 228 -7.92 -4.16 8.43
C ASP A 228 -7.36 -3.20 9.49
N THR A 229 -6.86 -3.69 10.63
CA THR A 229 -6.20 -2.85 11.63
C THR A 229 -4.96 -2.19 11.05
N LEU A 230 -4.53 -1.07 11.64
CA LEU A 230 -3.46 -0.22 11.10
C LEU A 230 -2.21 -1.00 10.65
N LEU A 231 -1.64 -1.85 11.50
CA LEU A 231 -0.45 -2.63 11.15
C LEU A 231 -0.75 -3.59 9.99
N LYS A 232 -1.86 -4.31 10.11
CA LYS A 232 -2.24 -5.34 9.15
C LYS A 232 -2.58 -4.76 7.77
N ALA A 233 -3.26 -3.62 7.73
CA ALA A 233 -3.55 -2.88 6.51
C ALA A 233 -2.26 -2.39 5.83
N ALA A 234 -1.22 -2.03 6.60
CA ALA A 234 0.07 -1.67 6.04
C ALA A 234 0.83 -2.90 5.48
N ASP A 235 0.80 -4.03 6.18
CA ASP A 235 1.32 -5.31 5.66
C ASP A 235 0.63 -5.72 4.36
N ASP A 236 -0.71 -5.63 4.32
CA ASP A 236 -1.48 -5.97 3.13
C ASP A 236 -1.25 -4.96 1.99
N THR A 237 -0.92 -3.70 2.28
CA THR A 237 -0.47 -2.72 1.25
C THR A 237 0.85 -3.12 0.62
N MET A 238 1.81 -3.60 1.42
CA MET A 238 3.11 -4.07 0.90
C MET A 238 2.93 -5.33 0.05
N LYS A 239 2.16 -6.29 0.55
CA LYS A 239 1.76 -7.51 -0.18
C LYS A 239 1.05 -7.18 -1.49
N PHE A 240 0.09 -6.25 -1.47
CA PHE A 240 -0.63 -5.78 -2.66
C PHE A 240 0.33 -5.26 -3.72
N LYS A 241 1.24 -4.34 -3.36
CA LYS A 241 2.23 -3.78 -4.29
C LYS A 241 3.14 -4.85 -4.88
N TYR A 242 3.55 -5.84 -4.06
CA TYR A 242 4.36 -6.96 -4.51
C TYR A 242 3.63 -7.82 -5.56
N ILE A 243 2.40 -8.25 -5.25
CA ILE A 243 1.63 -9.14 -6.12
C ILE A 243 1.25 -8.46 -7.42
N VAL A 244 0.79 -7.21 -7.38
CA VAL A 244 0.44 -6.45 -8.60
C VAL A 244 1.65 -6.29 -9.51
N ARG A 245 2.82 -5.91 -8.95
CA ARG A 245 4.05 -5.76 -9.75
C ARG A 245 4.49 -7.07 -10.40
N ASN A 246 4.51 -8.17 -9.66
CA ASN A 246 5.01 -9.44 -10.17
C ASN A 246 4.02 -10.13 -11.10
N THR A 247 2.71 -9.95 -10.90
CA THR A 247 1.69 -10.42 -11.86
C THR A 247 1.86 -9.69 -13.20
N ALA A 248 2.04 -8.37 -13.17
CA ALA A 248 2.35 -7.60 -14.37
C ALA A 248 3.68 -8.01 -15.00
N TRP A 249 4.72 -8.23 -14.19
CA TRP A 249 6.04 -8.64 -14.67
C TRP A 249 5.99 -9.99 -15.40
N ALA A 250 5.23 -10.96 -14.87
CA ALA A 250 5.01 -12.26 -15.51
C ALA A 250 4.24 -12.17 -16.84
N ALA A 251 3.53 -11.05 -17.08
CA ALA A 251 2.79 -10.77 -18.30
C ALA A 251 3.51 -9.80 -19.25
N ASP A 252 4.84 -9.65 -19.13
CA ASP A 252 5.67 -8.72 -19.90
C ASP A 252 5.15 -7.26 -19.83
N LYS A 253 4.81 -6.83 -18.62
CA LYS A 253 4.42 -5.47 -18.27
C LYS A 253 5.28 -4.96 -17.11
N THR A 254 5.19 -3.66 -16.87
CA THR A 254 5.81 -3.03 -15.72
C THR A 254 4.81 -2.11 -15.02
N VAL A 255 4.58 -2.36 -13.74
CA VAL A 255 3.68 -1.55 -12.91
C VAL A 255 4.46 -0.49 -12.16
N THR A 256 3.91 0.74 -12.17
CA THR A 256 4.36 1.80 -11.26
C THR A 256 3.23 2.25 -10.34
N PHE A 257 3.64 2.57 -9.12
CA PHE A 257 2.82 3.13 -8.04
C PHE A 257 3.18 4.61 -7.80
N MET A 258 3.97 5.22 -8.71
CA MET A 258 4.43 6.59 -8.54
C MET A 258 3.26 7.58 -8.66
N PRO A 259 3.30 8.72 -7.93
CA PRO A 259 2.12 9.59 -7.83
C PRO A 259 1.71 10.25 -9.14
N LYS A 260 2.66 10.57 -10.02
CA LYS A 260 2.39 11.27 -11.28
C LYS A 260 3.33 10.81 -12.39
N PRO A 261 3.03 9.68 -13.07
CA PRO A 261 3.85 9.21 -14.18
C PRO A 261 3.59 9.98 -15.49
N ILE A 262 2.36 10.47 -15.71
CA ILE A 262 1.95 11.12 -16.95
C ILE A 262 1.56 12.57 -16.69
N PHE A 263 2.23 13.49 -17.38
CA PHE A 263 1.85 14.90 -17.37
C PHE A 263 0.52 15.12 -18.10
N GLY A 264 -0.36 15.94 -17.52
CA GLY A 264 -1.64 16.26 -18.14
C GLY A 264 -2.72 15.18 -18.03
N ASP A 265 -2.47 14.08 -17.32
CA ASP A 265 -3.46 13.05 -16.99
C ASP A 265 -3.55 12.76 -15.48
N ASN A 266 -4.47 11.92 -15.03
CA ASN A 266 -4.65 11.59 -13.61
C ASN A 266 -3.39 10.98 -12.97
N GLY A 267 -3.14 11.32 -11.70
CA GLY A 267 -2.07 10.70 -10.92
C GLY A 267 -2.58 9.49 -10.15
N SER A 268 -1.68 8.72 -9.54
CA SER A 268 -2.02 7.59 -8.66
C SER A 268 -2.09 8.05 -7.20
N GLY A 269 -3.28 7.97 -6.61
CA GLY A 269 -3.52 8.18 -5.18
C GLY A 269 -3.41 6.92 -4.33
N MET A 270 -3.35 7.14 -3.02
CA MET A 270 -3.64 6.13 -2.01
C MET A 270 -4.72 6.71 -1.10
N HIS A 271 -6.00 6.61 -1.48
CA HIS A 271 -7.06 7.15 -0.63
C HIS A 271 -7.17 6.29 0.63
N VAL A 272 -7.02 6.89 1.81
CA VAL A 272 -6.97 6.14 3.06
C VAL A 272 -8.27 6.35 3.84
N HIS A 273 -9.11 5.33 3.81
CA HIS A 273 -10.31 5.25 4.64
C HIS A 273 -9.94 4.92 6.08
N GLN A 274 -10.52 5.64 7.05
CA GLN A 274 -10.16 5.52 8.47
C GLN A 274 -11.42 5.51 9.37
N SER A 275 -11.40 4.65 10.39
CA SER A 275 -12.39 4.66 11.47
C SER A 275 -11.80 4.16 12.79
N ILE A 276 -12.24 4.74 13.91
CA ILE A 276 -11.87 4.29 15.26
C ILE A 276 -13.03 3.54 15.90
N TRP A 277 -12.71 2.46 16.58
CA TRP A 277 -13.63 1.58 17.28
C TRP A 277 -13.20 1.41 18.73
N ASN A 278 -14.16 1.09 19.59
CA ASN A 278 -13.92 0.75 20.99
C ASN A 278 -14.85 -0.39 21.40
N ASN A 279 -14.31 -1.46 21.96
CA ASN A 279 -15.04 -2.65 22.39
C ASN A 279 -16.00 -3.18 21.31
N GLY A 280 -15.53 -3.19 20.06
CA GLY A 280 -16.29 -3.66 18.90
C GLY A 280 -17.43 -2.74 18.45
N GLN A 281 -17.50 -1.50 18.94
CA GLN A 281 -18.48 -0.49 18.50
C GLN A 281 -17.81 0.66 17.70
N PRO A 282 -18.42 1.12 16.60
CA PRO A 282 -17.88 2.22 15.80
C PRO A 282 -18.06 3.56 16.51
N LEU A 283 -17.03 4.41 16.51
CA LEU A 283 -17.09 5.72 17.17
C LEU A 283 -17.36 6.89 16.22
N PHE A 284 -17.34 6.66 14.92
CA PHE A 284 -17.37 7.75 13.92
C PHE A 284 -18.78 8.17 13.49
N TYR A 285 -19.81 7.46 13.91
CA TYR A 285 -21.20 7.73 13.51
C TYR A 285 -21.97 8.55 14.54
N ASP A 286 -22.67 9.57 14.04
CA ASP A 286 -23.73 10.28 14.76
C ASP A 286 -24.73 10.80 13.71
N GLU A 287 -26.00 10.43 13.84
CA GLU A 287 -27.06 10.81 12.90
C GLU A 287 -27.27 12.34 12.83
N ALA A 288 -27.08 13.06 13.94
CA ALA A 288 -27.25 14.51 13.99
C ALA A 288 -26.07 15.28 13.38
N GLY A 289 -24.92 14.63 13.24
CA GLY A 289 -23.69 15.24 12.75
C GLY A 289 -23.67 15.47 11.24
N TYR A 290 -22.91 16.49 10.80
CA TYR A 290 -22.70 16.73 9.37
C TYR A 290 -22.12 15.49 8.68
N GLY A 291 -22.78 15.02 7.62
CA GLY A 291 -22.38 13.80 6.91
C GLY A 291 -22.53 12.51 7.74
N GLY A 292 -23.26 12.56 8.86
CA GLY A 292 -23.42 11.46 9.79
C GLY A 292 -22.18 11.21 10.67
N LEU A 293 -21.39 12.25 10.94
CA LEU A 293 -20.14 12.16 11.72
C LEU A 293 -20.33 12.56 13.18
N SER A 294 -19.82 11.72 14.09
CA SER A 294 -19.70 12.07 15.50
C SER A 294 -18.69 13.20 15.76
N ASP A 295 -18.73 13.75 16.96
CA ASP A 295 -17.70 14.69 17.44
C ASP A 295 -16.28 14.08 17.38
N ILE A 296 -16.12 12.81 17.76
CA ILE A 296 -14.84 12.10 17.67
C ILE A 296 -14.31 12.11 16.24
N ALA A 297 -15.14 11.76 15.26
CA ALA A 297 -14.72 11.79 13.86
C ALA A 297 -14.38 13.21 13.40
N ARG A 298 -15.16 14.20 13.84
CA ARG A 298 -14.95 15.61 13.45
C ARG A 298 -13.65 16.18 14.06
N TRP A 299 -13.31 15.81 15.29
CA TRP A 299 -12.04 16.17 15.93
C TRP A 299 -10.85 15.45 15.29
N TYR A 300 -11.01 14.17 14.95
CA TYR A 300 -10.02 13.41 14.20
C TYR A 300 -9.70 14.07 12.85
N ILE A 301 -10.72 14.50 12.11
CA ILE A 301 -10.55 15.29 10.88
C ILE A 301 -9.83 16.62 11.17
N GLY A 302 -10.19 17.29 12.27
CA GLY A 302 -9.53 18.52 12.71
C GLY A 302 -8.02 18.35 12.94
N GLY A 303 -7.62 17.23 13.55
CA GLY A 303 -6.23 16.82 13.75
C GLY A 303 -5.48 16.65 12.43
N ILE A 304 -6.01 15.80 11.54
CA ILE A 304 -5.47 15.58 10.19
C ILE A 304 -5.30 16.90 9.43
N LEU A 305 -6.32 17.77 9.39
CA LEU A 305 -6.25 19.03 8.65
C LEU A 305 -5.26 20.02 9.29
N LYS A 306 -5.20 20.09 10.62
CA LYS A 306 -4.26 20.94 11.36
C LYS A 306 -2.81 20.51 11.12
N HIS A 307 -2.55 19.21 11.10
CA HIS A 307 -1.22 18.65 10.94
C HIS A 307 -0.85 18.34 9.49
N ALA A 308 -1.75 18.56 8.53
CA ALA A 308 -1.52 18.28 7.11
C ALA A 308 -0.16 18.80 6.61
N PRO A 309 0.28 20.05 6.85
CA PRO A 309 1.57 20.53 6.35
C PRO A 309 2.78 19.67 6.73
N SER A 310 2.81 19.10 7.95
CA SER A 310 3.86 18.17 8.39
C SER A 310 3.54 16.71 8.04
N LEU A 311 2.27 16.33 8.05
CA LEU A 311 1.80 14.97 7.77
C LEU A 311 2.09 14.54 6.33
N LEU A 312 2.08 15.48 5.38
CA LEU A 312 2.45 15.21 3.99
C LEU A 312 3.89 14.72 3.83
N ALA A 313 4.78 14.96 4.81
CA ALA A 313 6.13 14.39 4.78
C ALA A 313 6.15 12.86 4.89
N PHE A 314 5.12 12.23 5.47
CA PHE A 314 4.99 10.78 5.58
C PHE A 314 3.98 10.20 4.58
N THR A 315 2.93 10.94 4.27
CA THR A 315 1.84 10.50 3.38
C THR A 315 2.09 10.80 1.90
N ASN A 316 2.98 11.76 1.61
CA ASN A 316 3.38 12.20 0.26
C ASN A 316 4.91 12.46 0.20
N PRO A 317 5.75 11.45 0.49
CA PRO A 317 7.17 11.67 0.80
C PRO A 317 8.08 11.84 -0.41
N SER A 318 7.56 11.79 -1.64
CA SER A 318 8.38 11.89 -2.84
C SER A 318 8.27 13.27 -3.49
N VAL A 319 9.31 13.70 -4.22
CA VAL A 319 9.21 14.89 -5.08
C VAL A 319 8.06 14.74 -6.10
N ASN A 320 7.83 13.52 -6.60
CA ASN A 320 6.77 13.26 -7.58
C ASN A 320 5.35 13.35 -7.00
N SER A 321 5.20 13.22 -5.67
CA SER A 321 3.93 13.45 -4.97
C SER A 321 3.37 14.84 -5.24
N TYR A 322 4.23 15.86 -5.27
CA TYR A 322 3.84 17.24 -5.50
C TYR A 322 3.55 17.57 -6.97
N HIS A 323 3.89 16.67 -7.90
CA HIS A 323 3.38 16.74 -9.28
C HIS A 323 1.96 16.19 -9.41
N ARG A 324 1.49 15.38 -8.45
CA ARG A 324 0.10 14.93 -8.36
C ARG A 324 -0.81 15.98 -7.71
N LEU A 325 -0.37 16.61 -6.62
CA LEU A 325 -1.15 17.57 -5.83
C LEU A 325 -1.28 18.95 -6.53
N VAL A 326 -1.88 18.95 -7.71
CA VAL A 326 -2.15 20.14 -8.54
C VAL A 326 -3.62 20.18 -8.97
N PRO A 327 -4.19 21.36 -9.24
CA PRO A 327 -5.60 21.47 -9.63
C PRO A 327 -5.96 20.67 -10.90
N GLY A 328 -7.18 20.12 -10.96
CA GLY A 328 -7.80 19.62 -12.19
C GLY A 328 -7.73 18.11 -12.45
N PHE A 329 -7.26 17.28 -11.51
CA PHE A 329 -7.02 15.83 -11.70
C PHE A 329 -7.55 14.97 -10.55
N GLU A 330 -8.66 15.38 -9.91
CA GLU A 330 -9.21 14.76 -8.68
C GLU A 330 -8.24 14.65 -7.48
N ALA A 331 -7.07 15.28 -7.57
CA ALA A 331 -6.12 15.42 -6.49
C ALA A 331 -6.52 16.59 -5.56
N PRO A 332 -6.50 16.39 -4.24
CA PRO A 332 -6.94 17.41 -3.30
C PRO A 332 -5.86 18.48 -3.10
N ILE A 333 -6.27 19.75 -3.13
CA ILE A 333 -5.38 20.91 -2.91
C ILE A 333 -5.91 21.87 -1.83
N ALA A 334 -7.16 21.67 -1.39
CA ALA A 334 -7.79 22.50 -0.37
C ALA A 334 -7.94 21.68 0.92
N LEU A 335 -7.32 22.17 2.00
CA LEU A 335 -7.38 21.60 3.35
C LEU A 335 -8.76 21.80 3.98
N VAL A 336 -9.77 21.18 3.38
CA VAL A 336 -11.15 21.17 3.82
C VAL A 336 -11.66 19.73 3.87
N TYR A 337 -12.74 19.52 4.62
CA TYR A 337 -13.50 18.28 4.58
C TYR A 337 -14.89 18.52 4.01
N SER A 338 -15.42 17.55 3.28
CA SER A 338 -16.72 17.69 2.65
C SER A 338 -17.35 16.33 2.34
N ALA A 339 -18.67 16.25 2.50
CA ALA A 339 -19.43 15.11 2.03
C ALA A 339 -19.45 15.08 0.49
N ARG A 340 -19.21 13.90 -0.10
CA ARG A 340 -19.26 13.64 -1.57
C ARG A 340 -18.21 14.34 -2.44
N ASN A 341 -17.54 15.39 -1.96
CA ASN A 341 -16.63 16.16 -2.78
C ASN A 341 -15.26 15.49 -2.92
N ARG A 342 -14.90 15.09 -4.15
CA ARG A 342 -13.60 14.48 -4.48
C ARG A 342 -12.44 15.48 -4.52
N SER A 343 -12.68 16.80 -4.53
CA SER A 343 -11.63 17.83 -4.48
C SER A 343 -11.19 18.21 -3.07
N ALA A 344 -11.92 17.77 -2.03
CA ALA A 344 -11.56 17.98 -0.64
C ALA A 344 -10.44 17.03 -0.19
N CYS A 345 -9.53 17.49 0.67
CA CYS A 345 -8.52 16.64 1.29
C CYS A 345 -9.13 15.49 2.08
N VAL A 346 -10.20 15.77 2.83
CA VAL A 346 -10.97 14.74 3.54
C VAL A 346 -12.36 14.62 2.95
N ARG A 347 -12.67 13.47 2.36
CA ARG A 347 -14.02 13.13 1.87
C ARG A 347 -14.78 12.35 2.94
N ILE A 348 -16.08 12.60 3.05
CA ILE A 348 -17.00 11.73 3.79
C ILE A 348 -17.78 10.88 2.77
N PRO A 349 -17.50 9.57 2.65
CA PRO A 349 -18.24 8.69 1.77
C PRO A 349 -19.72 8.58 2.17
N ILE A 350 -20.61 8.46 1.18
CA ILE A 350 -22.02 8.16 1.44
C ILE A 350 -22.14 6.67 1.77
N THR A 351 -22.52 6.38 3.01
CA THR A 351 -22.63 5.00 3.52
C THR A 351 -24.01 4.69 4.11
N GLY A 352 -24.97 5.60 3.91
CA GLY A 352 -26.30 5.53 4.53
C GLY A 352 -26.25 5.69 6.04
N ALA A 353 -27.24 5.10 6.71
CA ALA A 353 -27.42 5.16 8.16
C ALA A 353 -26.70 4.05 8.95
N ASN A 354 -25.92 3.18 8.29
CA ASN A 354 -25.20 2.10 8.98
C ASN A 354 -23.99 2.66 9.74
N PRO A 355 -23.99 2.62 11.09
CA PRO A 355 -22.88 3.17 11.89
C PRO A 355 -21.55 2.49 11.59
N LYS A 356 -21.56 1.18 11.31
CA LYS A 356 -20.35 0.38 11.06
C LYS A 356 -19.65 0.74 9.75
N ALA A 357 -20.37 1.33 8.81
CA ALA A 357 -19.81 1.75 7.53
C ALA A 357 -19.26 3.19 7.57
N LYS A 358 -19.58 3.96 8.62
CA LYS A 358 -19.17 5.37 8.73
C LYS A 358 -17.68 5.47 8.95
N ARG A 359 -17.04 6.29 8.11
CA ARG A 359 -15.60 6.49 8.06
C ARG A 359 -15.29 7.82 7.40
N ILE A 360 -14.05 8.26 7.54
CA ILE A 360 -13.50 9.36 6.76
C ILE A 360 -12.59 8.80 5.67
N GLU A 361 -12.25 9.61 4.69
CA GLU A 361 -11.31 9.26 3.63
C GLU A 361 -10.34 10.42 3.40
N PHE A 362 -9.07 10.21 3.73
CA PHE A 362 -8.04 11.17 3.42
C PHE A 362 -7.43 10.87 2.05
N ARG A 363 -7.60 11.80 1.10
CA ARG A 363 -7.31 11.59 -0.33
C ARG A 363 -5.91 12.06 -0.76
N CYS A 364 -5.23 12.79 0.11
CA CYS A 364 -3.89 13.30 -0.17
C CYS A 364 -2.84 12.19 -0.34
N PRO A 365 -2.80 11.13 0.51
CA PRO A 365 -1.70 10.18 0.49
C PRO A 365 -1.52 9.54 -0.90
N ASP A 366 -0.31 9.09 -1.18
CA ASP A 366 0.00 8.39 -2.40
C ASP A 366 0.84 7.12 -2.15
N PRO A 367 0.86 6.17 -3.11
CA PRO A 367 1.51 4.88 -2.91
C PRO A 367 3.05 4.95 -2.93
N SER A 368 3.65 6.14 -3.07
CA SER A 368 5.10 6.32 -2.86
C SER A 368 5.49 6.31 -1.39
N SER A 369 4.50 6.45 -0.49
CA SER A 369 4.71 6.41 0.95
C SER A 369 5.06 5.01 1.48
N ASN A 370 5.73 5.02 2.64
CA ASN A 370 5.84 3.87 3.51
C ASN A 370 4.50 3.72 4.28
N PRO A 371 3.68 2.69 4.02
CA PRO A 371 2.33 2.61 4.57
C PRO A 371 2.33 2.52 6.09
N TYR A 372 3.32 1.87 6.71
CA TYR A 372 3.43 1.78 8.16
C TYR A 372 3.59 3.16 8.80
N LEU A 373 4.48 3.99 8.24
CA LEU A 373 4.71 5.35 8.74
C LEU A 373 3.54 6.28 8.40
N ALA A 374 3.00 6.18 7.18
CA ALA A 374 1.88 6.99 6.72
C ALA A 374 0.64 6.78 7.59
N PHE A 375 0.25 5.52 7.87
CA PHE A 375 -0.93 5.21 8.66
C PHE A 375 -0.72 5.55 10.14
N SER A 376 0.48 5.33 10.67
CA SER A 376 0.83 5.77 12.03
C SER A 376 0.75 7.29 12.18
N ALA A 377 1.32 8.04 11.23
CA ALA A 377 1.27 9.49 11.24
C ALA A 377 -0.18 10.01 11.11
N LEU A 378 -1.02 9.34 10.32
CA LEU A 378 -2.44 9.65 10.21
C LEU A 378 -3.21 9.40 11.51
N LEU A 379 -2.91 8.31 12.22
CA LEU A 379 -3.54 8.02 13.51
C LEU A 379 -3.13 9.01 14.62
N LEU A 380 -1.88 9.48 14.58
CA LEU A 380 -1.33 10.39 15.59
C LEU A 380 -1.70 11.87 15.37
N ALA A 381 -2.00 12.24 14.11
CA ALA A 381 -2.44 13.59 13.73
C ALA A 381 -3.85 13.89 14.23
#